data_AF-A0AA37QUM2-F1
#
_entry.id   AF-A0AA37QUM2-F1
#
_cell.length_a   1.000
_cell.length_b   1.000
_cell.length_c   1.000
_cell.angle_alpha   90.00
_cell.angle_beta   90.00
_cell.angle_gamma   90.00
#
_symmetry.space_group_name_H-M   'P 1'
#
loop_
_entity.id
_entity.type
_entity.pdbx_description
1 polymer ?
#
loop_
_entity_poly.entity_id
_entity_poly.type
_entity_poly.pdbx_seq_one_letter_code
_entity_poly.pdbx_strand_id
1 'polypeptide(L)' 'MDERQSYELSEPDVDLIEGENQDIRAEIIETLGEEWLTTKNILFANRAPEELIGTKEEIRLRDILRQYVVAALS' A
#
# COMPACT_ATOMS: atom_id res chain seq x y z
N MET A 1 -8.76 -22.94 29.53
CA MET A 1 -7.62 -22.41 28.77
C MET A 1 -8.25 -21.86 27.52
N ASP A 2 -8.50 -20.56 27.46
CA ASP A 2 -9.12 -19.94 26.29
C ASP A 2 -8.45 -18.58 26.08
N GLU A 3 -7.23 -18.62 25.57
CA GLU A 3 -6.53 -17.45 25.03
C GLU A 3 -7.20 -17.09 23.71
N ARG A 4 -8.20 -16.20 23.77
CA ARG A 4 -8.62 -15.49 22.57
C ARG A 4 -7.45 -14.61 22.14
N GLN A 5 -6.69 -15.08 21.15
CA GLN A 5 -5.74 -14.26 20.42
C GLN A 5 -6.48 -13.06 19.84
N SER A 6 -6.44 -11.96 20.57
CA SER A 6 -6.69 -10.64 20.03
C SER A 6 -5.58 -10.41 19.02
N TYR A 7 -5.90 -10.51 17.72
CA TYR A 7 -5.06 -9.90 16.70
C TYR A 7 -5.15 -8.40 16.97
N GLU A 8 -4.26 -7.89 17.81
CA GLU A 8 -3.94 -6.47 17.83
C GLU A 8 -3.52 -6.15 16.40
N LEU A 9 -4.43 -5.53 15.64
CA LEU A 9 -4.08 -4.85 14.42
C LEU A 9 -3.17 -3.71 14.88
N SER A 10 -1.87 -4.01 15.01
CA SER A 10 -0.84 -3.00 15.24
C SER A 10 -1.10 -1.87 14.27
N GLU A 11 -1.03 -0.63 14.78
CA GLU A 11 -1.17 0.56 13.96
C GLU A 11 -0.32 0.37 12.70
N PRO A 12 -0.87 0.65 11.49
CA PRO A 12 -0.09 0.46 10.28
C PRO A 12 1.20 1.27 10.44
N ASP A 13 2.33 0.57 10.46
CA ASP A 13 3.63 1.17 10.54
C ASP A 13 3.72 2.14 9.36
N VAL A 14 3.63 3.43 9.68
CA VAL A 14 3.64 4.54 8.71
C VAL A 14 5.06 4.81 8.22
N ASP A 15 6.03 4.10 8.78
CA ASP A 15 7.43 4.22 8.47
C ASP A 15 7.77 3.45 7.19
N LEU A 16 8.60 4.08 6.38
CA LEU A 16 9.18 3.48 5.18
C LEU A 16 10.10 2.33 5.60
N ILE A 17 9.97 1.18 4.95
CA ILE A 17 10.97 0.12 5.12
C ILE A 17 12.25 0.48 4.34
N GLU A 18 13.37 -0.16 4.70
CA GLU A 18 14.65 0.09 4.05
C GLU A 18 14.55 -0.16 2.53
N GLY A 19 14.86 0.87 1.74
CA GLY A 19 14.81 0.82 0.27
C GLY A 19 13.50 1.32 -0.35
N GLU A 20 12.46 1.62 0.43
CA GLU A 20 11.24 2.24 -0.10
C GLU A 20 11.45 3.72 -0.47
N ASN A 21 10.86 4.12 -1.58
CA ASN A 21 10.84 5.51 -2.01
C ASN A 21 9.86 6.32 -1.13
N GLN A 22 10.31 7.52 -0.74
CA GLN A 22 9.46 8.49 -0.06
C GLN A 22 8.29 8.91 -0.96
N ASP A 23 8.54 9.03 -2.26
CA ASP A 23 7.52 9.39 -3.24
C ASP A 23 6.81 8.14 -3.77
N ILE A 24 5.77 7.73 -3.04
CA ILE A 24 4.92 6.60 -3.43
C ILE A 24 4.22 6.84 -4.77
N ARG A 25 3.95 8.10 -5.14
CA ARG A 25 3.29 8.40 -6.41
C ARG A 25 4.21 8.00 -7.56
N ALA A 26 5.49 8.37 -7.48
CA ALA A 26 6.49 7.98 -8.46
C ALA A 26 6.61 6.46 -8.56
N GLU A 27 6.69 5.74 -7.43
CA GLU A 27 6.74 4.27 -7.42
C GLU A 27 5.52 3.62 -8.08
N ILE A 28 4.32 4.13 -7.82
CA ILE A 28 3.09 3.64 -8.47
C ILE A 28 3.16 3.85 -9.98
N ILE A 29 3.58 5.04 -10.43
CA ILE A 29 3.69 5.33 -11.87
C ILE A 29 4.71 4.39 -12.53
N GLU A 30 5.85 4.16 -11.89
CA GLU A 30 6.91 3.29 -12.40
C GLU A 30 6.50 1.81 -12.43
N THR A 31 5.76 1.35 -11.41
CA THR A 31 5.44 -0.08 -11.23
C THR A 31 4.12 -0.49 -11.88
N LEU A 32 3.08 0.34 -11.74
CA LEU A 32 1.70 0.03 -12.10
C LEU A 32 1.14 0.95 -13.20
N GLY A 33 1.82 2.07 -13.49
CA GLY A 33 1.41 3.04 -14.49
C GLY A 33 0.56 4.18 -13.92
N GLU A 34 0.62 5.34 -14.59
CA GLU A 34 -0.09 6.56 -14.18
C GLU A 34 -1.61 6.40 -14.16
N GLU A 35 -2.18 5.63 -15.09
CA GLU A 35 -3.63 5.37 -15.14
C GLU A 35 -4.16 4.68 -13.89
N TRP A 36 -3.32 3.89 -13.21
CA TRP A 36 -3.71 3.18 -12.00
C TRP A 36 -4.01 4.15 -10.86
N LEU A 37 -3.29 5.29 -10.76
CA LEU A 37 -3.48 6.30 -9.71
C LEU A 37 -4.90 6.89 -9.67
N THR A 38 -5.55 6.99 -10.82
CA THR A 38 -6.89 7.57 -10.98
C THR A 38 -7.98 6.50 -11.12
N THR A 39 -7.58 5.23 -11.29
CA THR A 39 -8.51 4.12 -11.44
C THR A 39 -9.04 3.70 -10.09
N LYS A 40 -10.37 3.76 -9.93
CA LYS A 40 -11.05 3.30 -8.72
C LYS A 40 -10.80 1.81 -8.50
N ASN A 41 -10.43 1.45 -7.28
CA ASN A 41 -10.12 0.07 -6.94
C ASN A 41 -11.01 -0.42 -5.79
N ILE A 42 -11.58 -1.62 -5.96
CA ILE A 42 -12.41 -2.26 -4.93
C ILE A 42 -11.63 -2.48 -3.62
N LEU A 43 -10.31 -2.65 -3.70
CA LEU A 43 -9.41 -2.83 -2.56
C LEU A 43 -9.31 -1.55 -1.70
N PHE A 44 -9.66 -0.40 -2.27
CA PHE A 44 -9.63 0.91 -1.60
C PHE A 44 -11.02 1.48 -1.35
N ALA A 45 -12.03 0.60 -1.23
CA ALA A 45 -13.43 0.98 -1.10
C ALA A 45 -13.93 1.85 -2.28
N ASN A 46 -13.54 1.49 -3.50
CA ASN A 46 -13.86 2.22 -4.75
C ASN A 46 -13.32 3.66 -4.84
N ARG A 47 -12.29 3.98 -4.05
CA ARG A 47 -11.50 5.21 -4.23
C ARG A 47 -10.33 4.96 -5.18
N ALA A 48 -9.87 6.05 -5.79
CA ALA A 48 -8.65 6.06 -6.57
C ALA A 48 -7.42 6.09 -5.63
N PRO A 49 -6.31 5.43 -5.98
CA PRO A 49 -5.07 5.45 -5.19
C PRO A 49 -4.58 6.85 -4.85
N GLU A 50 -4.71 7.83 -5.75
CA GLU A 50 -4.29 9.21 -5.48
C GLU A 50 -5.03 9.84 -4.29
N GLU A 51 -6.24 9.38 -3.98
CA GLU A 51 -7.02 9.83 -2.82
C GLU A 51 -6.49 9.26 -1.49
N LEU A 52 -5.67 8.20 -1.55
CA LEU A 52 -5.10 7.54 -0.38
C LEU A 52 -3.71 8.09 -0.04
N ILE A 53 -3.00 8.70 -0.99
CA ILE A 53 -1.67 9.29 -0.79
C ILE A 53 -1.75 10.42 0.24
N GLY A 54 -0.82 10.44 1.19
CA GLY A 54 -0.78 11.38 2.31
C GLY A 54 -1.82 11.11 3.40
N THR A 55 -2.61 10.05 3.29
CA THR A 55 -3.54 9.60 4.33
C THR A 55 -2.98 8.39 5.09
N LYS A 56 -3.61 8.02 6.21
CA LYS A 56 -3.27 6.78 6.94
C LYS A 56 -3.45 5.51 6.10
N GLU A 57 -4.21 5.56 5.00
CA GLU A 57 -4.45 4.42 4.14
C GLU A 57 -3.39 4.27 3.03
N GLU A 58 -2.42 5.19 2.93
CA GLU A 58 -1.28 5.10 2.01
C GLU A 58 -0.50 3.78 2.20
N ILE A 59 -0.45 3.25 3.42
CA ILE A 59 0.18 1.96 3.72
C ILE A 59 -0.34 0.82 2.83
N ARG A 60 -1.63 0.85 2.46
CA ARG A 60 -2.21 -0.18 1.58
C ARG A 60 -1.66 -0.09 0.16
N LEU A 61 -1.33 1.11 -0.29
CA LEU A 61 -0.67 1.31 -1.58
C LEU A 61 0.75 0.74 -1.54
N ARG A 62 1.50 1.00 -0.44
CA ARG A 62 2.84 0.44 -0.23
C ARG A 62 2.81 -1.08 -0.18
N ASP A 63 1.86 -1.68 0.53
CA ASP A 63 1.70 -3.15 0.59
C ASP A 63 1.44 -3.79 -0.77
N ILE A 64 0.71 -3.10 -1.66
CA ILE A 64 0.51 -3.57 -3.03
C ILE A 64 1.81 -3.46 -3.81
N LEU A 65 2.52 -2.33 -3.76
CA LEU A 65 3.81 -2.18 -4.42
C LEU A 65 4.81 -3.26 -3.99
N ARG A 66 4.91 -3.53 -2.68
CA ARG A 66 5.75 -4.61 -2.11
C ARG A 66 5.43 -5.97 -2.74
N GLN A 67 4.15 -6.29 -2.91
CA GLN A 67 3.74 -7.55 -3.56
C GLN A 67 4.16 -7.63 -5.02
N TYR A 68 4.09 -6.53 -5.77
CA TYR A 68 4.53 -6.47 -7.17
C TYR A 68 6.05 -6.56 -7.29
N VAL A 69 6.81 -5.90 -6.42
CA VAL A 69 8.28 -5.97 -6.41
C VAL A 69 8.75 -7.40 -6.12
N VAL A 70 8.16 -8.07 -5.13
CA VAL A 70 8.48 -9.48 -4.82
C VAL A 70 8.16 -10.39 -6.01
N ALA A 71 7.01 -10.18 -6.67
CA ALA A 71 6.62 -10.95 -7.85
C ALA A 71 7.55 -10.71 -9.05
N ALA A 72 8.09 -9.50 -9.22
CA ALA A 72 9.02 -9.17 -10.30
C ALA A 72 10.43 -9.77 -10.09
N LEU A 73 10.79 -10.10 -8.85
CA LEU A 73 12.08 -10.70 -8.48
C LEU A 73 12.04 -12.23 -8.36
N SER A 74 10.86 -12.84 -8.47
CA SER A 74 10.62 -14.29 -8.35
C SER A 74 10.52 -14.97 -9.71
#